data_AF-A0A077WLB5-F1
#
_entry.id   AF-A0A077WLB5-F1
#
_cell.length_a   1.000
_cell.length_b   1.000
_cell.length_c   1.000
_cell.angle_alpha   90.00
_cell.angle_beta   90.00
_cell.angle_gamma   90.00
#
_symmetry.space_group_name_H-M   'P 1'
#
loop_
_entity.id
_entity.type
_entity.pdbx_description
1 polymer ?
#
loop_
_entity_poly.entity_id
_entity_poly.type
_entity_poly.pdbx_seq_one_letter_code
_entity_poly.pdbx_strand_id
1 'polypeptide(L)'
;MIVDCPRKRPFWLDALSTYQLLGKFPTQASIWHALVQLRYTNGTTVPIPDLIRLGCILAVLWRHHWRCVIDDDFWSSEAALNTLLSDPLYSSFIPSTST
;
A
#
# COMPACT_ATOMS: atom_id res chain seq x y z
N MET A 1 4.75 -12.74 -5.70
CA MET A 1 4.95 -11.29 -5.95
C MET A 1 4.30 -10.51 -4.80
N ILE A 2 4.85 -9.35 -4.39
CA ILE A 2 4.36 -8.55 -3.24
C ILE A 2 2.87 -8.19 -3.36
N VAL A 3 2.42 -7.83 -4.57
CA VAL A 3 1.03 -7.41 -4.84
C VAL A 3 0.09 -8.59 -5.10
N ASP A 4 0.61 -9.74 -5.52
CA ASP A 4 -0.17 -10.90 -5.98
C ASP A 4 -0.11 -12.08 -5.01
N CYS A 5 0.29 -11.83 -3.76
CA CYS A 5 0.32 -12.84 -2.72
C CYS A 5 -1.10 -12.99 -2.12
N PRO A 6 -1.73 -14.19 -2.17
CA PRO A 6 -3.08 -14.38 -1.64
C PRO A 6 -3.21 -14.01 -0.15
N ARG A 7 -2.20 -14.31 0.68
CA ARG A 7 -2.23 -13.96 2.11
C ARG A 7 -2.19 -12.46 2.38
N LYS A 8 -1.51 -11.69 1.52
CA LYS A 8 -1.33 -10.23 1.67
C LYS A 8 -2.39 -9.42 0.93
N ARG A 9 -3.18 -10.07 0.08
CA ARG A 9 -4.26 -9.44 -0.70
C ARG A 9 -5.29 -8.71 0.16
N PRO A 10 -5.76 -9.23 1.32
CA PRO A 10 -6.71 -8.52 2.16
C PRO A 10 -6.17 -7.15 2.61
N PHE A 11 -4.93 -7.11 3.11
CA PHE A 11 -4.28 -5.84 3.48
C PHE A 11 -4.22 -4.84 2.32
N TRP A 12 -3.87 -5.27 1.11
CA TRP A 12 -3.88 -4.38 -0.06
C TRP A 12 -5.26 -3.78 -0.33
N LEU A 13 -6.31 -4.61 -0.28
CA LEU A 13 -7.67 -4.15 -0.54
C LEU A 13 -8.14 -3.15 0.53
N ASP A 14 -7.92 -3.47 1.80
CA ASP A 14 -8.32 -2.62 2.92
C ASP A 14 -7.57 -1.29 2.88
N ALA A 15 -6.24 -1.32 2.69
CA ALA A 15 -5.42 -0.12 2.63
C ALA A 15 -5.74 0.79 1.43
N LEU A 16 -5.98 0.19 0.24
CA LEU A 16 -6.43 0.95 -0.93
C LEU A 16 -7.83 1.54 -0.71
N SER A 17 -8.71 0.83 0.00
CA SER A 17 -10.04 1.33 0.36
C SER A 17 -9.93 2.55 1.28
N THR A 18 -9.09 2.47 2.33
CA THR A 18 -8.88 3.57 3.28
C THR A 18 -8.40 4.85 2.60
N TYR A 19 -7.58 4.73 1.54
CA TYR A 19 -7.10 5.88 0.79
C TYR A 19 -7.90 6.21 -0.47
N GLN A 20 -9.07 5.60 -0.68
CA GLN A 20 -9.93 5.82 -1.85
C GLN A 20 -9.20 5.57 -3.18
N LEU A 21 -8.31 4.57 -3.20
CA LEU A 21 -7.47 4.21 -4.33
C LEU A 21 -7.97 2.99 -5.11
N LEU A 22 -8.96 2.24 -4.59
CA LEU A 22 -9.47 1.03 -5.25
C LEU A 22 -9.96 1.27 -6.68
N GLY A 23 -10.66 2.39 -6.93
CA GLY A 23 -11.12 2.75 -8.28
C GLY A 23 -9.99 3.14 -9.23
N LYS A 24 -8.84 3.57 -8.69
CA LYS A 24 -7.67 3.99 -9.48
C LYS A 24 -6.73 2.81 -9.80
N PHE A 25 -6.67 1.83 -8.89
CA PHE A 25 -5.83 0.64 -9.03
C PHE A 25 -6.64 -0.64 -8.81
N PRO A 26 -7.50 -1.01 -9.77
CA PRO A 26 -8.46 -2.11 -9.60
C PRO A 26 -7.81 -3.49 -9.61
N THR A 27 -6.56 -3.62 -10.08
CA THR A 27 -5.88 -4.92 -10.23
C THR A 27 -4.47 -4.87 -9.66
N GLN A 28 -3.96 -6.04 -9.26
CA GLN A 28 -2.58 -6.22 -8.78
C GLN A 28 -1.56 -5.73 -9.82
N ALA A 29 -1.83 -6.00 -11.10
CA ALA A 29 -1.01 -5.52 -12.21
C ALA A 29 -0.98 -3.98 -12.29
N SER A 30 -2.11 -3.31 -12.08
CA SER A 30 -2.18 -1.83 -12.07
C SER A 30 -1.40 -1.21 -10.90
N ILE A 31 -1.46 -1.84 -9.72
CA ILE A 31 -0.68 -1.42 -8.54
C ILE A 31 0.82 -1.56 -8.83
N TRP A 32 1.24 -2.73 -9.32
CA TRP A 32 2.64 -2.98 -9.65
C TRP A 32 3.17 -2.03 -10.72
N HIS A 33 2.37 -1.81 -11.78
CA HIS A 33 2.71 -0.86 -12.83
C HIS A 33 2.90 0.55 -12.27
N ALA A 34 2.00 1.02 -11.42
CA ALA A 34 2.12 2.34 -10.79
C ALA A 34 3.37 2.47 -9.93
N LEU A 35 3.71 1.43 -9.15
CA LEU A 35 4.91 1.42 -8.30
C LEU A 35 6.22 1.46 -9.09
N VAL A 36 6.28 0.79 -10.26
CA VAL A 36 7.51 0.67 -11.05
C VAL A 36 7.65 1.79 -12.09
N GLN A 37 6.54 2.18 -12.73
CA GLN A 37 6.55 3.14 -13.84
C GLN A 37 6.11 4.55 -13.43
N LEU A 38 5.58 4.72 -12.21
CA LEU A 38 5.01 5.98 -11.72
C LEU A 38 3.87 6.52 -12.61
N ARG A 39 3.24 5.61 -13.36
CA ARG A 39 2.19 5.86 -14.35
C ARG A 39 1.06 4.86 -14.19
N TYR A 40 -0.14 5.29 -14.54
CA TYR A 40 -1.26 4.40 -14.79
C TYR A 40 -0.99 3.52 -16.03
N THR A 41 -1.77 2.45 -16.19
CA THR A 41 -1.64 1.53 -17.33
C THR A 41 -1.99 2.17 -18.67
N ASN A 42 -2.73 3.28 -18.68
CA ASN A 42 -3.02 4.08 -19.87
C ASN A 42 -1.90 5.10 -20.20
N GLY A 43 -0.80 5.08 -19.45
CA GLY A 43 0.38 5.93 -19.69
C GLY A 43 0.35 7.31 -19.03
N THR A 44 -0.76 7.73 -18.41
CA THR A 44 -0.81 9.00 -17.68
C THR A 44 -0.05 8.90 -16.35
N THR A 45 0.51 10.02 -15.89
CA THR A 45 1.27 10.08 -14.63
C THR A 45 0.33 9.91 -13.43
N VAL A 46 0.76 9.13 -12.44
CA VAL A 46 0.02 9.02 -11.17
C VAL A 46 0.27 10.28 -10.33
N PRO A 47 -0.76 10.91 -9.75
CA PRO A 47 -0.58 12.05 -8.87
C PRO A 47 0.34 11.72 -7.68
N ILE A 48 1.22 12.65 -7.31
CA ILE A 48 2.17 12.47 -6.20
C ILE A 48 1.49 12.00 -4.90
N PRO A 49 0.33 12.54 -4.47
CA PRO A 49 -0.35 12.06 -3.25
C PRO A 49 -0.72 10.57 -3.31
N ASP A 50 -1.13 10.08 -4.48
CA ASP A 50 -1.49 8.67 -4.66
C ASP A 50 -0.24 7.77 -4.67
N LEU A 51 0.87 8.24 -5.26
CA LEU A 51 2.16 7.55 -5.19
C LEU A 51 2.69 7.46 -3.74
N ILE A 52 2.58 8.54 -2.96
CA ILE A 52 2.98 8.55 -1.55
C ILE A 52 2.17 7.52 -0.76
N ARG A 53 0.85 7.49 -0.95
CA ARG A 53 -0.05 6.50 -0.33
C ARG A 53 0.33 5.07 -0.71
N LEU A 54 0.56 4.79 -1.99
CA LEU A 54 1.03 3.47 -2.46
C LEU A 54 2.38 3.09 -1.83
N GLY A 55 3.29 4.06 -1.72
CA GLY A 55 4.58 3.87 -1.05
C GLY A 55 4.43 3.51 0.42
N CYS A 56 3.54 4.18 1.15
CA CYS A 56 3.25 3.88 2.56
C CYS A 56 2.68 2.46 2.73
N ILE A 57 1.72 2.07 1.88
CA ILE A 57 1.17 0.70 1.88
C ILE A 57 2.28 -0.32 1.65
N LEU A 58 3.13 -0.09 0.65
CA LEU A 58 4.24 -0.99 0.32
C LEU A 58 5.24 -1.09 1.47
N ALA A 59 5.61 0.03 2.08
CA ALA A 59 6.58 0.09 3.18
C ALA A 59 6.07 -0.69 4.42
N VAL A 60 4.80 -0.51 4.78
CA VAL A 60 4.16 -1.27 5.87
C VAL A 60 4.14 -2.76 5.56
N LEU A 61 3.71 -3.14 4.35
CA LEU A 61 3.71 -4.55 3.94
C LEU A 61 5.12 -5.14 4.02
N TRP A 62 6.12 -4.40 3.55
CA TRP A 62 7.51 -4.84 3.57
C TRP A 62 8.04 -5.04 4.99
N ARG A 63 7.77 -4.08 5.89
CA ARG A 63 8.12 -4.18 7.32
C ARG A 63 7.52 -5.43 7.96
N HIS A 64 6.21 -5.65 7.81
CA HIS A 64 5.53 -6.82 8.37
C HIS A 64 5.97 -8.13 7.71
N HIS A 65 6.22 -8.11 6.41
CA HIS A 65 6.70 -9.29 5.71
C HIS A 65 8.04 -9.79 6.25
N TRP A 66 8.99 -8.88 6.48
CA TRP A 66 10.31 -9.27 6.97
C TRP A 66 10.27 -9.75 8.41
N ARG A 67 9.39 -9.22 9.25
CA ARG A 67 9.13 -9.81 10.57
C ARG A 67 8.68 -11.27 10.46
N CYS A 68 7.78 -11.59 9.54
CA CYS A 68 7.39 -12.98 9.32
C CYS A 68 8.52 -13.88 8.83
N VAL A 69 9.50 -13.33 8.12
CA VAL A 69 10.61 -14.12 7.53
C VAL A 69 11.78 -14.25 8.48
N ILE A 70 12.08 -13.22 9.25
CA ILE A 70 13.25 -13.13 10.13
C ILE A 70 12.90 -13.56 11.55
N ASP A 71 11.76 -13.10 12.07
CA ASP A 71 11.34 -13.27 13.45
C ASP A 71 10.34 -14.44 13.62
N ASP A 72 10.03 -15.17 12.54
CA ASP A 72 9.04 -16.26 12.48
C ASP A 72 7.61 -15.84 12.92
N ASP A 73 7.32 -14.54 12.85
CA ASP A 73 5.99 -13.98 13.16
C ASP A 73 4.94 -14.43 12.13
N PHE A 74 3.67 -14.58 12.55
CA PHE A 74 2.58 -14.82 11.61
C PHE A 74 2.12 -13.54 10.91
N TRP A 75 1.82 -13.64 9.61
CA TRP A 75 1.24 -12.52 8.86
C TRP A 75 -0.16 -12.16 9.41
N SER A 76 -0.36 -10.89 9.74
CA SER A 76 -1.66 -10.31 10.11
C SER A 76 -1.95 -9.06 9.28
N SER A 77 -2.98 -9.14 8.42
CA SER A 77 -3.43 -8.00 7.63
C SER A 77 -3.96 -6.86 8.52
N GLU A 78 -4.60 -7.20 9.63
CA GLU A 78 -5.11 -6.25 10.61
C GLU A 78 -3.97 -5.49 11.31
N ALA A 79 -2.93 -6.20 11.76
CA ALA A 79 -1.77 -5.58 12.40
C ALA A 79 -1.02 -4.64 11.43
N ALA A 80 -0.90 -5.06 10.17
CA ALA A 80 -0.34 -4.23 9.11
C ALA A 80 -1.19 -2.97 8.87
N LEU A 81 -2.52 -3.11 8.76
CA LEU A 81 -3.41 -1.97 8.58
C LEU A 81 -3.34 -1.00 9.78
N ASN A 82 -3.39 -1.51 11.01
CA ASN A 82 -3.24 -0.68 12.21
C ASN A 82 -1.91 0.08 12.20
N THR A 83 -0.82 -0.55 11.75
CA THR A 83 0.47 0.14 11.61
C THR A 83 0.38 1.27 10.58
N LEU A 84 -0.27 1.04 9.44
CA LEU A 84 -0.44 2.05 8.39
C LEU A 84 -1.23 3.28 8.89
N LEU A 85 -2.23 3.06 9.76
CA LEU A 85 -3.13 4.11 10.23
C LEU A 85 -2.64 4.83 11.48
N SER A 86 -1.91 4.14 12.36
CA SER A 86 -1.54 4.66 13.69
C SER A 86 -0.08 5.04 13.82
N ASP A 87 0.83 4.55 12.97
CA ASP A 87 2.25 4.89 13.07
C ASP A 87 2.49 6.32 12.55
N PRO A 88 3.04 7.22 13.39
CA PRO A 88 3.24 8.62 13.04
C PRO A 88 4.16 8.83 11.84
N LEU A 89 5.03 7.86 11.54
CA LEU A 89 5.88 7.91 10.36
C LEU A 89 5.02 7.96 9.09
N TYR A 90 4.10 7.01 8.91
CA TYR A 90 3.29 6.92 7.69
C TYR A 90 2.23 8.02 7.61
N SER A 91 1.62 8.38 8.75
CA SER A 91 0.64 9.47 8.76
C SER A 91 1.26 10.83 8.41
N SER A 92 2.53 11.06 8.75
CA SER A 92 3.23 12.31 8.40
C SER A 92 3.45 12.53 6.90
N PHE A 93 3.50 11.44 6.10
CA PHE A 93 3.69 11.54 4.66
C PHE A 93 2.39 11.82 3.90
N ILE A 94 1.25 11.42 4.46
CA ILE A 94 -0.03 11.53 3.79
C ILE A 94 -0.44 13.00 3.82
N PRO A 95 -0.60 13.65 2.65
CA PRO A 95 -1.01 15.05 2.62
C PRO A 95 -2.35 15.18 3.34
N SER A 96 -2.40 16.03 4.37
CA SER A 96 -3.66 16.46 4.96
C SER A 96 -4.50 17.08 3.86
N THR A 97 -5.76 16.66 3.76
CA THR A 97 -6.73 17.36 2.92
C THR A 97 -6.92 18.74 3.54
N SER A 98 -6.15 19.72 3.10
CA SER A 98 -6.45 21.14 3.32
C SER A 98 -7.80 21.40 2.64
N THR A 99 -8.84 21.49 3.47
CA THR A 99 -10.18 21.98 3.15
C THR A 99 -10.13 23.40 2.63
#